data_AF-A0A3D1IZJ8-F1
#
_entry.id   AF-A0A3D1IZJ8-F1
#
_cell.length_a   1.000
_cell.length_b   1.000
_cell.length_c   1.000
_cell.angle_alpha   90.00
_cell.angle_beta   90.00
_cell.angle_gamma   90.00
#
_symmetry.space_group_name_H-M   'P 1'
#
loop_
_entity.id
_entity.type
_entity.pdbx_description
1 polymer ?
#
loop_
_entity_poly.entity_id
_entity_poly.type
_entity_poly.pdbx_seq_one_letter_code
_entity_poly.pdbx_strand_id
1 'polypeptide(L)'
;MQQAGLDFKQAPPISVPFRFFLTAPLFALLAAALMLWHGDDLFVSRWSPATLAVVHLLTLGCMTMVMAGAMTQMLPVLAGAPVDRPRIVAAIVHPALSVGTLLLVCGFLFAQPLLLKFAIAILALGLGVFLIATLSILSRTRPTVTVFAVALATAALAVTLVLGLTLGASRAWGIALPSLSLRDLHPAWGLMGWTGLLVAGVAYQIVPMFQITPNYPRWLTRGFASTMFAALTMMSIAQWQDGRMGWQWLDLLCVCLIAGAYILFAGITLNLQRQRRRRLADVTL
;
A
#
# COMPACT_ATOMS: atom_id res chain seq x y z
N MET A 1 22.47 6.43 24.34
CA MET A 1 21.63 6.29 23.12
C MET A 1 20.90 4.96 23.25
N GLN A 2 19.61 4.95 23.61
CA GLN A 2 18.83 3.71 23.55
C GLN A 2 18.74 3.29 22.09
N GLN A 3 19.36 2.17 21.73
CA GLN A 3 19.03 1.50 20.48
C GLN A 3 17.52 1.25 20.52
N ALA A 4 16.77 1.93 19.64
CA ALA A 4 15.35 1.65 19.45
C ALA A 4 15.22 0.13 19.28
N GLY A 5 14.33 -0.52 20.03
CA GLY A 5 14.25 -1.98 20.21
C GLY A 5 14.03 -2.81 18.95
N LEU A 6 14.99 -2.76 18.03
CA LEU A 6 15.08 -3.49 16.78
C LEU A 6 15.92 -4.74 17.04
N ASP A 7 15.35 -5.92 16.78
CA ASP A 7 16.09 -7.19 16.86
C ASP A 7 16.40 -7.70 15.44
N PHE A 8 17.58 -7.33 14.94
CA PHE A 8 18.04 -7.72 13.60
C PHE A 8 18.23 -9.24 13.43
N LYS A 9 18.31 -10.00 14.54
CA LYS A 9 18.43 -11.47 14.48
C LYS A 9 17.14 -12.14 13.97
N GLN A 10 16.01 -11.43 14.00
CA GLN A 10 14.71 -11.94 13.54
C GLN A 10 14.48 -11.74 12.04
N ALA A 11 15.43 -11.14 11.31
CA ALA A 11 15.32 -10.95 9.87
C ALA A 11 15.26 -12.30 9.13
N PRO A 12 14.38 -12.45 8.12
CA PRO A 12 14.34 -13.66 7.33
C PRO A 12 15.62 -13.79 6.46
N PRO A 13 15.86 -14.98 5.88
CA PRO A 13 16.91 -15.15 4.86
C PRO A 13 16.76 -14.11 3.74
N ILE A 14 17.87 -13.52 3.29
CA ILE A 14 17.87 -12.41 2.32
C ILE A 14 17.12 -12.71 1.01
N SER A 15 17.09 -13.97 0.61
CA SER A 15 16.35 -14.45 -0.58
C SER A 15 14.83 -14.29 -0.48
N VAL A 16 14.29 -14.02 0.72
CA VAL A 16 12.88 -13.74 0.95
C VAL A 16 12.53 -12.33 0.47
N PRO A 17 13.08 -11.23 1.01
CA PRO A 17 12.75 -9.88 0.53
C PRO A 17 13.32 -9.60 -0.86
N PHE A 18 14.50 -10.11 -1.21
CA PHE A 18 15.18 -9.75 -2.46
C PHE A 18 14.39 -10.14 -3.72
N ARG A 19 13.68 -11.26 -3.71
CA ARG A 19 12.86 -11.64 -4.88
C ARG A 19 11.80 -10.58 -5.22
N PHE A 20 11.23 -9.93 -4.21
CA PHE A 20 10.25 -8.87 -4.42
C PHE A 20 10.92 -7.60 -4.97
N PHE A 21 12.04 -7.20 -4.36
CA PHE A 21 12.77 -6.00 -4.77
C PHE A 21 13.39 -6.12 -6.17
N LEU A 22 13.83 -7.31 -6.57
CA LEU A 22 14.40 -7.52 -7.91
C LEU A 22 13.33 -7.59 -9.01
N THR A 23 12.12 -8.04 -8.67
CA THR A 23 11.02 -8.14 -9.65
C THR A 23 10.30 -6.80 -9.85
N ALA A 24 10.13 -5.99 -8.80
CA ALA A 24 9.35 -4.74 -8.87
C ALA A 24 9.82 -3.74 -9.96
N PRO A 25 11.13 -3.50 -10.18
CA PRO A 25 11.60 -2.63 -11.26
C PRO A 25 11.17 -3.08 -12.65
N LEU A 26 11.03 -4.40 -12.87
CA LEU A 26 10.59 -4.93 -14.17
C LEU A 26 9.13 -4.52 -14.46
N PHE A 27 8.28 -4.49 -13.44
CA PHE A 27 6.90 -4.01 -13.57
C PHE A 27 6.85 -2.49 -13.82
N ALA A 28 7.74 -1.72 -13.22
CA ALA A 28 7.86 -0.28 -13.50
C ALA A 28 8.33 -0.03 -14.95
N LEU A 29 9.30 -0.80 -15.45
CA LEU A 29 9.73 -0.75 -16.85
C LEU A 29 8.59 -1.14 -17.80
N LEU A 30 7.83 -2.18 -17.48
CA LEU A 30 6.67 -2.58 -18.27
C LEU A 30 5.57 -1.50 -18.27
N ALA A 31 5.34 -0.83 -17.14
CA ALA A 31 4.42 0.30 -17.06
C ALA A 31 4.89 1.44 -17.96
N ALA A 32 6.18 1.80 -17.90
CA ALA A 32 6.77 2.84 -18.75
C ALA A 32 6.68 2.49 -20.24
N ALA A 33 6.92 1.23 -20.61
CA ALA A 33 6.79 0.75 -21.99
C ALA A 33 5.34 0.85 -22.49
N LEU A 34 4.35 0.45 -21.67
CA LEU A 34 2.93 0.64 -22.02
C LEU A 34 2.55 2.11 -22.11
N MET A 35 3.12 2.98 -21.27
CA MET A 35 2.90 4.42 -21.36
C MET A 35 3.43 5.01 -22.66
N LEU A 36 4.62 4.59 -23.09
CA LEU A 36 5.19 5.01 -24.37
C LEU A 36 4.38 4.48 -25.56
N TRP A 37 3.86 3.26 -25.47
CA TRP A 37 3.09 2.62 -26.53
C TRP A 37 1.70 3.25 -26.72
N HIS A 38 0.96 3.48 -25.63
CA HIS A 38 -0.40 4.01 -25.70
C HIS A 38 -0.45 5.54 -25.77
N GLY A 39 0.60 6.25 -25.36
CA GLY A 39 0.68 7.70 -25.45
C GLY A 39 -0.54 8.40 -24.82
N ASP A 40 -1.18 9.27 -25.60
CA ASP A 40 -2.28 10.13 -25.15
C ASP A 40 -3.56 9.37 -24.76
N ASP A 41 -3.75 8.13 -25.26
CA ASP A 41 -4.92 7.30 -24.95
C ASP A 41 -5.07 7.04 -23.44
N LEU A 42 -3.95 7.06 -22.70
CA LEU A 42 -3.94 6.89 -21.25
C LEU A 42 -4.64 8.01 -20.48
N PHE A 43 -4.73 9.19 -21.08
CA PHE A 43 -5.25 10.39 -20.41
C PHE A 43 -6.70 10.70 -20.80
N VAL A 44 -7.27 9.96 -21.75
CA VAL A 44 -8.68 10.10 -22.17
C VAL A 44 -9.64 9.81 -21.02
N SER A 45 -9.37 8.75 -20.26
CA SER A 45 -10.20 8.37 -19.12
C SER A 45 -9.41 7.52 -18.13
N ARG A 46 -9.56 7.81 -16.84
CA ARG A 46 -9.02 6.96 -15.76
C ARG A 46 -9.58 5.53 -15.76
N TRP A 47 -10.64 5.28 -16.54
CA TRP A 47 -11.29 3.98 -16.70
C TRP A 47 -10.91 3.26 -17.98
N SER A 48 -10.03 3.84 -18.81
CA SER A 48 -9.55 3.18 -20.01
C SER A 48 -8.81 1.89 -19.64
N PRO A 49 -8.88 0.82 -20.46
CA PRO A 49 -8.16 -0.40 -20.19
C PRO A 49 -6.64 -0.20 -20.03
N ALA A 50 -6.05 0.69 -20.83
CA ALA A 50 -4.63 1.01 -20.77
C ALA A 50 -4.26 1.72 -19.47
N THR A 51 -5.07 2.68 -19.02
CA THR A 51 -4.85 3.39 -17.75
C THR A 51 -4.96 2.44 -16.57
N LEU A 52 -5.96 1.55 -16.57
CA LEU A 52 -6.11 0.51 -15.55
C LEU A 52 -4.90 -0.43 -15.53
N ALA A 53 -4.41 -0.85 -16.70
CA ALA A 53 -3.22 -1.69 -16.82
C ALA A 53 -1.98 -1.01 -16.21
N VAL A 54 -1.66 0.20 -16.64
CA VAL A 54 -0.50 0.97 -16.14
C VAL A 54 -0.59 1.17 -14.62
N VAL A 55 -1.75 1.58 -14.11
CA VAL A 55 -1.94 1.81 -12.68
C VAL A 55 -1.72 0.52 -11.88
N HIS A 56 -2.19 -0.64 -12.35
CA HIS A 56 -1.98 -1.90 -11.63
C HIS A 56 -0.55 -2.45 -11.76
N LEU A 57 0.14 -2.21 -12.87
CA LEU A 57 1.59 -2.48 -12.96
C LEU A 57 2.36 -1.68 -11.92
N LEU A 58 2.05 -0.40 -11.75
CA LEU A 58 2.70 0.46 -10.77
C LEU A 58 2.29 0.10 -9.34
N THR A 59 1.00 -0.10 -9.06
CA THR A 59 0.50 -0.26 -7.69
C THR A 59 0.65 -1.69 -7.17
N LEU A 60 0.31 -2.72 -7.94
CA LEU A 60 0.49 -4.12 -7.53
C LEU A 60 1.88 -4.64 -7.88
N GLY A 61 2.27 -4.46 -9.14
CA GLY A 61 3.54 -4.99 -9.68
C GLY A 61 4.78 -4.33 -9.11
N CYS A 62 4.70 -3.05 -8.71
CA CYS A 62 5.83 -2.33 -8.11
C CYS A 62 5.59 -1.97 -6.63
N MET A 63 4.65 -1.07 -6.32
CA MET A 63 4.49 -0.53 -4.95
C MET A 63 4.17 -1.62 -3.92
N THR A 64 3.12 -2.40 -4.15
CA THR A 64 2.70 -3.49 -3.24
C THR A 64 3.74 -4.59 -3.20
N MET A 65 4.40 -4.90 -4.33
CA MET A 65 5.50 -5.86 -4.38
C MET A 65 6.67 -5.44 -3.48
N VAL A 66 7.14 -4.19 -3.60
CA VAL A 66 8.20 -3.63 -2.73
C VAL A 66 7.74 -3.60 -1.28
N MET A 67 6.53 -3.12 -1.00
CA MET A 67 6.00 -3.01 0.36
C MET A 67 5.86 -4.37 1.02
N ALA A 68 5.36 -5.38 0.32
CA ALA A 68 5.28 -6.75 0.82
C ALA A 68 6.69 -7.31 1.12
N GLY A 69 7.63 -7.15 0.19
CA GLY A 69 9.03 -7.54 0.39
C GLY A 69 9.65 -6.87 1.62
N ALA A 70 9.50 -5.54 1.74
CA ALA A 70 9.99 -4.78 2.87
C ALA A 70 9.35 -5.22 4.19
N MET A 71 8.04 -5.47 4.21
CA MET A 71 7.35 -5.93 5.42
C MET A 71 7.82 -7.30 5.88
N THR A 72 8.17 -8.23 4.97
CA THR A 72 8.74 -9.52 5.40
C THR A 72 10.05 -9.37 6.17
N GLN A 73 10.83 -8.32 5.92
CA GLN A 73 12.10 -8.05 6.59
C GLN A 73 11.95 -7.13 7.81
N MET A 74 11.21 -6.03 7.65
CA MET A 74 11.12 -4.98 8.68
C MET A 74 10.20 -5.37 9.83
N LEU A 75 9.09 -6.04 9.53
CA LEU A 75 8.10 -6.35 10.56
C LEU A 75 8.66 -7.28 11.66
N PRO A 76 9.42 -8.35 11.34
CA PRO A 76 10.06 -9.16 12.38
C PRO A 76 11.02 -8.40 13.27
N VAL A 77 11.80 -7.49 12.68
CA VAL A 77 12.80 -6.69 13.38
C VAL A 77 12.12 -5.69 14.32
N LEU A 78 11.01 -5.08 13.89
CA LEU A 78 10.19 -4.20 14.71
C LEU A 78 9.42 -4.96 15.80
N ALA A 79 8.99 -6.19 15.49
CA ALA A 79 8.22 -7.02 16.39
C ALA A 79 9.06 -7.73 17.45
N GLY A 80 10.35 -7.93 17.18
CA GLY A 80 11.21 -8.82 17.97
C GLY A 80 10.80 -10.28 17.87
N ALA A 81 10.04 -10.66 16.83
CA ALA A 81 9.54 -12.01 16.61
C ALA A 81 9.58 -12.37 15.12
N PRO A 82 10.00 -13.60 14.76
CA PRO A 82 10.13 -13.98 13.35
C PRO A 82 8.76 -14.17 12.70
N VAL A 83 8.68 -14.01 11.37
CA VAL A 83 7.54 -14.50 10.59
C VAL A 83 7.50 -16.02 10.67
N ASP A 84 6.32 -16.61 10.84
CA ASP A 84 6.15 -18.06 10.72
C ASP A 84 6.38 -18.49 9.26
N ARG A 85 7.41 -19.32 9.02
CA ARG A 85 7.75 -19.90 7.70
C ARG A 85 7.88 -18.84 6.57
N PRO A 86 8.79 -17.86 6.68
CA PRO A 86 8.87 -16.72 5.77
C PRO A 86 9.12 -17.12 4.31
N ARG A 87 9.85 -18.22 4.09
CA ARG A 87 10.13 -18.76 2.75
C ARG A 87 8.86 -19.24 2.04
N ILE A 88 7.93 -19.86 2.76
CA ILE A 88 6.69 -20.38 2.18
C ILE A 88 5.76 -19.22 1.85
N VAL A 89 5.59 -18.28 2.80
CA VAL A 89 4.83 -17.05 2.57
C VAL A 89 5.35 -16.34 1.31
N ALA A 90 6.66 -16.13 1.21
CA ALA A 90 7.25 -15.50 0.04
C ALA A 90 7.11 -16.32 -1.25
N ALA A 91 7.16 -17.66 -1.17
CA ALA A 91 6.97 -18.54 -2.33
C ALA A 91 5.54 -18.55 -2.85
N ILE A 92 4.55 -18.12 -2.06
CA ILE A 92 3.16 -17.98 -2.50
C ILE A 92 2.88 -16.54 -2.95
N VAL A 93 3.22 -15.56 -2.10
CA VAL A 93 2.86 -14.15 -2.31
C VAL A 93 3.57 -13.57 -3.54
N HIS A 94 4.86 -13.85 -3.74
CA HIS A 94 5.64 -13.29 -4.86
C HIS A 94 5.12 -13.71 -6.24
N PRO A 95 4.97 -15.02 -6.56
CA PRO A 95 4.42 -15.40 -7.85
C PRO A 95 2.95 -14.99 -7.99
N ALA A 96 2.17 -14.99 -6.91
CA ALA A 96 0.79 -14.52 -6.97
C ALA A 96 0.68 -13.04 -7.33
N LEU A 97 1.49 -12.16 -6.73
CA LEU A 97 1.57 -10.76 -7.12
C LEU A 97 2.08 -10.60 -8.56
N SER A 98 3.09 -11.36 -8.95
CA SER A 98 3.70 -11.24 -10.29
C SER A 98 2.75 -11.71 -11.39
N VAL A 99 2.36 -12.98 -11.36
CA VAL A 99 1.49 -13.60 -12.37
C VAL A 99 0.08 -13.01 -12.31
N GLY A 100 -0.46 -12.78 -11.11
CA GLY A 100 -1.77 -12.18 -10.94
C GLY A 100 -1.86 -10.77 -11.53
N THR A 101 -0.83 -9.94 -11.36
CA THR A 101 -0.77 -8.59 -11.96
C THR A 101 -0.69 -8.67 -13.48
N LEU A 102 0.15 -9.54 -14.04
CA LEU A 102 0.25 -9.72 -15.49
C LEU A 102 -1.07 -10.20 -16.10
N LEU A 103 -1.74 -11.16 -15.47
CA LEU A 103 -3.06 -11.63 -15.91
C LEU A 103 -4.11 -10.52 -15.81
N LEU A 104 -4.09 -9.71 -14.76
CA LEU A 104 -5.02 -8.59 -14.60
C LEU A 104 -4.84 -7.56 -15.72
N VAL A 105 -3.58 -7.19 -16.00
CA VAL A 105 -3.19 -6.24 -17.04
C VAL A 105 -3.60 -6.76 -18.42
N CYS A 106 -3.24 -7.99 -18.76
CA CYS A 106 -3.65 -8.61 -20.03
C CYS A 106 -5.18 -8.72 -20.13
N GLY A 107 -5.86 -9.03 -19.03
CA GLY A 107 -7.33 -9.07 -18.98
C GLY A 107 -7.97 -7.72 -19.28
N PHE A 108 -7.38 -6.61 -18.84
CA PHE A 108 -7.81 -5.27 -19.23
C PHE A 108 -7.53 -5.00 -20.70
N LEU A 109 -6.26 -5.10 -21.13
CA LEU A 109 -5.82 -4.70 -22.47
C LEU A 109 -6.54 -5.49 -23.59
N PHE A 110 -6.75 -6.78 -23.40
CA PHE A 110 -7.37 -7.65 -24.39
C PHE A 110 -8.87 -7.86 -24.17
N ALA A 111 -9.45 -7.20 -23.16
CA ALA A 111 -10.84 -7.37 -22.75
C ALA A 111 -11.23 -8.86 -22.55
N GLN A 112 -10.33 -9.67 -21.97
CA GLN A 112 -10.51 -11.12 -21.80
C GLN A 112 -11.00 -11.46 -20.39
N PRO A 113 -12.28 -11.84 -20.20
CA PRO A 113 -12.82 -12.10 -18.87
C PRO A 113 -12.13 -13.27 -18.18
N LEU A 114 -11.70 -14.30 -18.93
CA LEU A 114 -11.03 -15.47 -18.35
C LEU A 114 -9.72 -15.09 -17.65
N LEU A 115 -8.92 -14.18 -18.25
CA LEU A 115 -7.70 -13.67 -17.63
C LEU A 115 -8.01 -12.91 -16.33
N LEU A 116 -9.07 -12.10 -16.32
CA LEU A 116 -9.51 -11.39 -15.11
C LEU A 116 -9.94 -12.36 -14.01
N LYS A 117 -10.66 -13.45 -14.33
CA LYS A 117 -11.07 -14.47 -13.35
C LYS A 117 -9.86 -15.13 -12.67
N PHE A 118 -8.87 -15.54 -13.47
CA PHE A 118 -7.63 -16.11 -12.93
C PHE A 118 -6.83 -15.08 -12.12
N ALA A 119 -6.72 -13.85 -12.60
CA ALA A 119 -6.06 -12.77 -11.88
C ALA A 119 -6.68 -12.55 -10.49
N ILE A 120 -8.02 -12.48 -10.42
CA ILE A 120 -8.77 -12.30 -9.17
C ILE A 120 -8.48 -13.45 -8.19
N ALA A 121 -8.56 -14.70 -8.64
CA ALA A 121 -8.31 -15.86 -7.78
C ALA A 121 -6.86 -15.88 -7.26
N ILE A 122 -5.89 -15.64 -8.13
CA ILE A 122 -4.46 -15.66 -7.78
C ILE A 122 -4.10 -14.49 -6.85
N LEU A 123 -4.56 -13.28 -7.15
CA LEU A 123 -4.31 -12.10 -6.31
C LEU A 123 -5.00 -12.22 -4.94
N ALA A 124 -6.23 -12.76 -4.89
CA ALA A 124 -6.91 -13.02 -3.62
C ALA A 124 -6.13 -14.01 -2.75
N LEU A 125 -5.63 -15.10 -3.33
CA LEU A 125 -4.81 -16.07 -2.62
C LEU A 125 -3.51 -15.44 -2.12
N GLY A 126 -2.76 -14.76 -2.99
CA GLY A 126 -1.48 -14.14 -2.66
C GLY A 126 -1.61 -13.08 -1.56
N LEU A 127 -2.50 -12.11 -1.75
CA LEU A 127 -2.71 -11.04 -0.78
C LEU A 127 -3.37 -11.55 0.50
N GLY A 128 -4.25 -12.56 0.42
CA GLY A 128 -4.82 -13.23 1.58
C GLY A 128 -3.76 -13.88 2.46
N VAL A 129 -2.83 -14.64 1.86
CA VAL A 129 -1.70 -15.24 2.58
C VAL A 129 -0.80 -14.17 3.20
N PHE A 130 -0.50 -13.09 2.48
CA PHE A 130 0.27 -11.97 3.01
C PHE A 130 -0.41 -11.29 4.21
N LEU A 131 -1.72 -11.03 4.12
CA LEU A 131 -2.51 -10.45 5.20
C LEU A 131 -2.52 -11.34 6.44
N ILE A 132 -2.78 -12.64 6.29
CA ILE A 132 -2.80 -13.60 7.40
C ILE A 132 -1.43 -13.64 8.09
N ALA A 133 -0.34 -13.76 7.34
CA ALA A 133 1.01 -13.79 7.90
C ALA A 133 1.35 -12.49 8.65
N THR A 134 1.01 -11.35 8.06
CA THR A 134 1.28 -10.02 8.64
C THR A 134 0.47 -9.79 9.91
N LEU A 135 -0.84 -10.06 9.87
CA LEU A 135 -1.72 -9.88 11.02
C LEU A 135 -1.37 -10.84 12.17
N SER A 136 -0.93 -12.06 11.86
CA SER A 136 -0.51 -13.03 12.88
C SER A 136 0.72 -12.58 13.65
N ILE A 137 1.65 -11.86 13.02
CA ILE A 137 2.81 -11.28 13.72
C ILE A 137 2.36 -10.08 14.54
N LEU A 138 1.59 -9.17 13.93
CA LEU A 138 1.10 -7.97 14.58
C LEU A 138 0.31 -8.28 15.86
N SER A 139 -0.52 -9.33 15.85
CA SER A 139 -1.31 -9.74 17.01
C SER A 139 -0.48 -10.21 18.21
N ARG A 140 0.80 -10.58 17.98
CA ARG A 140 1.74 -11.04 19.02
C ARG A 140 2.79 -9.98 19.37
N THR A 141 2.76 -8.83 18.68
CA THR A 141 3.75 -7.77 18.81
C THR A 141 3.37 -6.76 19.87
N ARG A 142 4.36 -6.24 20.63
CA ARG A 142 4.10 -5.16 21.59
C ARG A 142 3.61 -3.89 20.86
N PRO A 143 2.54 -3.24 21.35
CA PRO A 143 1.99 -2.07 20.68
C PRO A 143 2.95 -0.88 20.75
N THR A 144 3.30 -0.34 19.59
CA THR A 144 4.02 0.92 19.41
C THR A 144 3.31 1.77 18.38
N VAL A 145 3.63 3.06 18.28
CA VAL A 145 3.02 3.95 17.25
C VAL A 145 3.28 3.44 15.83
N THR A 146 4.45 2.87 15.57
CA THR A 146 4.82 2.27 14.28
C THR A 146 4.03 0.99 14.01
N VAL A 147 3.99 0.06 14.98
CA VAL A 147 3.23 -1.20 14.87
C VAL A 147 1.75 -0.91 14.65
N PHE A 148 1.20 0.08 15.35
CA PHE A 148 -0.19 0.49 15.20
C PHE A 148 -0.47 1.09 13.80
N ALA A 149 0.40 1.95 13.28
CA ALA A 149 0.27 2.48 11.93
C ALA A 149 0.38 1.37 10.86
N VAL A 150 1.29 0.41 11.02
CA VAL A 150 1.42 -0.76 10.14
C VAL A 150 0.17 -1.64 10.21
N ALA A 151 -0.43 -1.81 11.39
CA ALA A 151 -1.68 -2.56 11.55
C ALA A 151 -2.85 -1.90 10.81
N LEU A 152 -3.02 -0.57 10.95
CA LEU A 152 -4.06 0.15 10.22
C LEU A 152 -3.80 0.17 8.70
N ALA A 153 -2.55 0.27 8.26
CA ALA A 153 -2.19 0.11 6.85
C ALA A 153 -2.57 -1.29 6.33
N THR A 154 -2.25 -2.34 7.09
CA THR A 154 -2.59 -3.74 6.75
C THR A 154 -4.10 -3.94 6.68
N ALA A 155 -4.86 -3.35 7.61
CA ALA A 155 -6.32 -3.35 7.57
C ALA A 155 -6.85 -2.61 6.32
N ALA A 156 -6.25 -1.46 5.97
CA ALA A 156 -6.59 -0.74 4.75
C ALA A 156 -6.28 -1.52 3.47
N LEU A 157 -5.22 -2.34 3.44
CA LEU A 157 -4.96 -3.27 2.34
C LEU A 157 -6.06 -4.34 2.23
N ALA A 158 -6.54 -4.87 3.36
CA ALA A 158 -7.65 -5.81 3.35
C ALA A 158 -8.93 -5.18 2.76
N VAL A 159 -9.24 -3.93 3.14
CA VAL A 159 -10.36 -3.18 2.54
C VAL A 159 -10.13 -2.97 1.05
N THR A 160 -8.93 -2.52 0.66
CA THR A 160 -8.55 -2.31 -0.75
C THR A 160 -8.73 -3.58 -1.59
N LEU A 161 -8.32 -4.73 -1.04
CA LEU A 161 -8.47 -6.04 -1.67
C LEU A 161 -9.94 -6.37 -1.87
N VAL A 162 -10.78 -6.26 -0.84
CA VAL A 162 -12.23 -6.54 -0.96
C VAL A 162 -12.88 -5.66 -2.02
N LEU A 163 -12.58 -4.36 -2.02
CA LEU A 163 -13.09 -3.41 -3.02
C LEU A 163 -12.59 -3.77 -4.43
N GLY A 164 -11.31 -4.12 -4.57
CA GLY A 164 -10.69 -4.51 -5.83
C GLY A 164 -11.26 -5.82 -6.39
N LEU A 165 -11.47 -6.83 -5.55
CA LEU A 165 -12.13 -8.08 -5.92
C LEU A 165 -13.57 -7.84 -6.38
N THR A 166 -14.29 -6.94 -5.71
CA THR A 166 -15.67 -6.57 -6.09
C THR A 166 -15.70 -5.90 -7.48
N LEU A 167 -14.82 -4.91 -7.70
CA LEU A 167 -14.69 -4.22 -8.99
C LEU A 167 -14.24 -5.18 -10.11
N GLY A 168 -13.25 -6.03 -9.81
CA GLY A 168 -12.77 -7.06 -10.73
C GLY A 168 -13.88 -8.06 -11.06
N ALA A 169 -14.67 -8.48 -10.08
CA ALA A 169 -15.74 -9.44 -10.28
C ALA A 169 -16.85 -8.89 -11.17
N SER A 170 -17.19 -7.60 -11.01
CA SER A 170 -18.11 -6.91 -11.90
C SER A 170 -17.64 -6.97 -13.36
N ARG A 171 -16.34 -6.77 -13.60
CA ARG A 171 -15.78 -6.77 -14.96
C ARG A 171 -15.55 -8.18 -15.53
N ALA A 172 -15.26 -9.16 -14.69
CA ALA A 172 -14.96 -10.53 -15.09
C ALA A 172 -16.19 -11.44 -15.26
N TRP A 173 -17.25 -11.19 -14.49
CA TRP A 173 -18.50 -11.97 -14.53
C TRP A 173 -19.74 -11.14 -14.88
N GLY A 174 -19.62 -9.82 -15.08
CA GLY A 174 -20.77 -8.96 -15.36
C GLY A 174 -21.66 -8.71 -14.15
N ILE A 175 -21.17 -8.98 -12.93
CA ILE A 175 -21.93 -8.77 -11.69
C ILE A 175 -22.19 -7.27 -11.51
N ALA A 176 -23.43 -6.89 -11.24
CA ALA A 176 -23.78 -5.50 -10.99
C ALA A 176 -23.06 -4.97 -9.74
N LEU A 177 -22.51 -3.75 -9.83
CA LEU A 177 -21.92 -3.11 -8.67
C LEU A 177 -23.01 -2.66 -7.70
N PRO A 178 -22.83 -2.88 -6.38
CA PRO A 178 -23.78 -2.39 -5.38
C PRO A 178 -23.75 -0.85 -5.27
N SER A 179 -22.63 -0.22 -5.62
CA SER A 179 -22.50 1.24 -5.69
C SER A 179 -21.37 1.61 -6.66
N LEU A 180 -21.55 2.71 -7.40
CA LEU A 180 -20.50 3.26 -8.25
C LEU A 180 -19.35 3.85 -7.43
N SER A 181 -19.59 4.27 -6.18
CA SER A 181 -18.59 4.85 -5.28
C SER A 181 -17.42 3.91 -4.99
N LEU A 182 -17.59 2.60 -5.15
CA LEU A 182 -16.50 1.61 -5.06
C LEU A 182 -15.29 1.98 -5.94
N ARG A 183 -15.56 2.62 -7.08
CA ARG A 183 -14.57 3.10 -8.04
C ARG A 183 -13.64 4.17 -7.46
N ASP A 184 -14.13 4.99 -6.55
CA ASP A 184 -13.35 6.04 -5.86
C ASP A 184 -12.79 5.54 -4.53
N LEU A 185 -13.53 4.68 -3.84
CA LEU A 185 -13.09 4.11 -2.57
C LEU A 185 -11.90 3.16 -2.73
N HIS A 186 -11.86 2.35 -3.79
CA HIS A 186 -10.73 1.43 -4.03
C HIS A 186 -9.37 2.15 -4.09
N PRO A 187 -9.15 3.16 -4.96
CA PRO A 187 -7.88 3.89 -4.98
C PRO A 187 -7.65 4.71 -3.70
N ALA A 188 -8.70 5.24 -3.05
CA ALA A 188 -8.54 5.96 -1.79
C ALA A 188 -7.98 5.06 -0.67
N TRP A 189 -8.57 3.87 -0.47
CA TRP A 189 -8.08 2.90 0.50
C TRP A 189 -6.70 2.35 0.11
N GLY A 190 -6.42 2.13 -1.17
CA GLY A 190 -5.13 1.61 -1.64
C GLY A 190 -3.97 2.60 -1.52
N LEU A 191 -4.20 3.87 -1.88
CA LEU A 191 -3.17 4.90 -1.87
C LEU A 191 -3.08 5.59 -0.51
N MET A 192 -4.19 6.04 0.05
CA MET A 192 -4.19 6.80 1.31
C MET A 192 -4.26 5.89 2.54
N GLY A 193 -4.86 4.72 2.42
CA GLY A 193 -4.94 3.75 3.52
C GLY A 193 -3.71 2.84 3.55
N TRP A 194 -3.56 1.96 2.57
CA TRP A 194 -2.47 0.99 2.54
C TRP A 194 -1.11 1.67 2.36
N THR A 195 -0.92 2.40 1.25
CA THR A 195 0.39 2.95 0.90
C THR A 195 0.81 4.06 1.86
N GLY A 196 -0.04 5.08 2.00
CA GLY A 196 0.28 6.28 2.77
C GLY A 196 0.47 6.02 4.26
N LEU A 197 -0.39 5.20 4.90
CA LEU A 197 -0.20 4.86 6.31
C LEU A 197 1.04 4.01 6.53
N LEU A 198 1.35 3.07 5.62
CA LEU A 198 2.55 2.25 5.74
C LEU A 198 3.80 3.11 5.63
N VAL A 199 3.85 4.02 4.65
CA VAL A 199 4.95 4.98 4.48
C VAL A 199 5.09 5.86 5.72
N ALA A 200 4.00 6.43 6.23
CA ALA A 200 4.05 7.28 7.43
C ALA A 200 4.53 6.51 8.67
N GLY A 201 3.97 5.32 8.91
CA GLY A 201 4.34 4.45 10.03
C GLY A 201 5.82 4.06 10.00
N VAL A 202 6.30 3.64 8.84
CA VAL A 202 7.72 3.28 8.63
C VAL A 202 8.64 4.50 8.74
N ALA A 203 8.22 5.66 8.23
CA ALA A 203 9.00 6.89 8.28
C ALA A 203 9.29 7.35 9.71
N TYR A 204 8.39 7.08 10.68
CA TYR A 204 8.62 7.38 12.09
C TYR A 204 9.90 6.76 12.63
N GLN A 205 10.30 5.61 12.10
CA GLN A 205 11.52 4.92 12.48
C GLN A 205 12.68 5.24 11.54
N ILE A 206 12.45 5.13 10.22
CA ILE A 206 13.51 5.21 9.20
C ILE A 206 14.10 6.62 9.10
N VAL A 207 13.27 7.67 9.13
CA VAL A 207 13.77 9.04 8.92
C VAL A 207 14.69 9.48 10.06
N PRO A 208 14.31 9.39 11.35
CA PRO A 208 15.24 9.73 12.43
C PRO A 208 16.49 8.85 12.47
N MET A 209 16.34 7.56 12.17
CA MET A 209 17.44 6.58 12.29
C MET A 209 18.48 6.71 11.18
N PHE A 210 18.08 6.74 9.91
CA PHE A 210 19.04 6.78 8.79
C PHE A 210 19.42 8.20 8.36
N GLN A 211 18.56 9.19 8.61
CA GLN A 211 18.85 10.57 8.22
C GLN A 211 19.32 11.43 9.39
N ILE A 212 19.40 10.88 10.61
CA ILE A 212 19.89 11.57 11.82
C ILE A 212 19.14 12.89 12.05
N THR A 213 17.81 12.81 11.98
CA THR A 213 16.89 13.92 12.28
C THR A 213 16.39 13.81 13.71
N PRO A 214 15.80 14.88 14.28
CA PRO A 214 14.93 14.73 15.45
C PRO A 214 13.79 13.74 15.17
N ASN A 215 13.23 13.16 16.24
CA ASN A 215 12.05 12.33 16.14
C ASN A 215 10.83 13.16 15.73
N TYR A 216 9.86 12.50 15.08
CA TYR A 216 8.57 13.14 14.80
C TYR A 216 7.86 13.60 16.08
N PRO A 217 7.11 14.71 16.03
CA PRO A 217 6.31 15.18 17.16
C PRO A 217 5.33 14.10 17.63
N ARG A 218 5.23 13.90 18.95
CA ARG A 218 4.41 12.82 19.55
C ARG A 218 2.93 12.91 19.20
N TRP A 219 2.40 14.13 19.07
CA TRP A 219 0.99 14.33 18.71
C TRP A 219 0.69 13.80 17.29
N LEU A 220 1.63 13.97 16.35
CA LEU A 220 1.50 13.49 14.99
C LEU A 220 1.53 11.96 14.97
N THR A 221 2.56 11.36 15.56
CA THR A 221 2.73 9.90 15.54
C THR A 221 1.59 9.14 16.23
N ARG A 222 0.95 9.75 17.23
CA ARG A 222 -0.18 9.15 17.96
C ARG A 222 -1.52 9.34 17.26
N GLY A 223 -1.74 10.49 16.62
CA GLY A 223 -3.02 10.84 16.01
C GLY A 223 -3.16 10.40 14.55
N PHE A 224 -2.10 10.56 13.75
CA PHE A 224 -2.15 10.52 12.29
C PHE A 224 -2.82 9.26 11.74
N ALA A 225 -2.36 8.08 12.15
CA ALA A 225 -2.87 6.82 11.60
C ALA A 225 -4.36 6.61 11.92
N SER A 226 -4.78 6.87 13.16
CA SER A 226 -6.18 6.79 13.57
C SER A 226 -7.06 7.80 12.83
N THR A 227 -6.60 9.05 12.72
CA THR A 227 -7.34 10.11 12.02
C THR A 227 -7.55 9.77 10.55
N MET A 228 -6.51 9.29 9.87
CA MET A 228 -6.61 8.88 8.45
C MET A 228 -7.53 7.69 8.25
N PHE A 229 -7.40 6.66 9.08
CA PHE A 229 -8.26 5.48 8.98
C PHE A 229 -9.74 5.83 9.27
N ALA A 230 -9.98 6.67 10.28
CA ALA A 230 -11.33 7.17 10.60
C ALA A 230 -11.90 8.03 9.48
N ALA A 231 -11.10 8.94 8.90
CA ALA A 231 -11.51 9.78 7.79
C ALA A 231 -11.88 8.95 6.54
N LEU A 232 -11.08 7.94 6.18
CA LEU A 232 -11.39 7.01 5.09
C LEU A 232 -12.68 6.22 5.34
N THR A 233 -12.90 5.81 6.59
CA THR A 233 -14.12 5.11 6.99
C THR A 233 -15.34 6.02 6.87
N MET A 234 -15.27 7.24 7.40
CA MET A 234 -16.35 8.24 7.31
C MET A 234 -16.64 8.63 5.86
N MET A 235 -15.59 8.81 5.05
CA MET A 235 -15.71 9.06 3.61
C MET A 235 -16.44 7.90 2.90
N SER A 236 -16.09 6.65 3.24
CA SER A 236 -16.77 5.46 2.69
C SER A 236 -18.26 5.43 3.03
N ILE A 237 -18.63 5.79 4.26
CA ILE A 237 -20.04 5.88 4.68
C ILE A 237 -20.73 7.02 3.93
N ALA A 238 -20.07 8.18 3.79
CA ALA A 238 -20.64 9.34 3.11
C ALA A 238 -20.94 9.07 1.63
N GLN A 239 -19.98 8.48 0.91
CA GLN A 239 -20.15 8.13 -0.49
C GLN A 239 -21.14 6.98 -0.72
N TRP A 240 -21.46 6.19 0.32
CA TRP A 240 -22.51 5.16 0.24
C TRP A 240 -23.92 5.76 0.32
N GLN A 241 -24.06 6.95 0.90
CA GLN A 241 -25.33 7.66 1.10
C GLN A 241 -25.58 8.72 0.01
N ASP A 242 -24.95 8.56 -1.16
CA ASP A 242 -24.94 9.55 -2.23
C ASP A 242 -26.35 10.01 -2.63
N GLY A 243 -26.48 11.31 -2.93
CA GLY A 243 -27.76 11.97 -3.25
C GLY A 243 -28.43 12.77 -2.11
N ARG A 244 -27.87 12.76 -0.89
CA ARG A 244 -28.33 13.60 0.23
C ARG A 244 -27.31 14.70 0.54
N MET A 245 -27.74 15.96 0.50
CA MET A 245 -26.86 17.14 0.62
C MET A 245 -25.89 17.10 1.82
N GLY A 246 -26.33 16.62 2.99
CA GLY A 246 -25.47 16.55 4.18
C GLY A 246 -24.27 15.59 4.04
N TRP A 247 -24.40 14.52 3.25
CA TRP A 247 -23.35 13.53 3.07
C TRP A 247 -22.26 13.99 2.10
N GLN A 248 -22.61 14.87 1.15
CA GLN A 248 -21.63 15.48 0.24
C GLN A 248 -20.67 16.42 0.99
N TRP A 249 -21.18 17.19 1.96
CA TRP A 249 -20.33 18.03 2.82
C TRP A 249 -19.42 17.20 3.72
N LEU A 250 -19.91 16.07 4.24
CA LEU A 250 -19.09 15.15 5.02
C LEU A 250 -17.97 14.51 4.18
N ASP A 251 -18.28 14.09 2.95
CA ASP A 251 -17.28 13.57 2.00
C ASP A 251 -16.18 14.61 1.73
N LEU A 252 -16.57 15.84 1.35
CA LEU A 252 -15.63 16.94 1.13
C LEU A 252 -14.77 17.23 2.35
N LEU A 253 -15.36 17.25 3.55
CA LEU A 253 -14.63 17.43 4.80
C LEU A 253 -13.59 16.33 5.01
N CYS A 254 -13.96 15.07 4.76
CA CYS A 254 -13.03 13.93 4.88
C CYS A 254 -11.89 14.03 3.86
N VAL A 255 -12.18 14.39 2.61
CA VAL A 255 -11.16 14.62 1.56
C VAL A 255 -10.19 15.71 1.97
N CYS A 256 -10.69 16.87 2.43
CA CYS A 256 -9.87 17.98 2.91
C CYS A 256 -9.02 17.58 4.13
N LEU A 257 -9.58 16.82 5.06
CA LEU A 257 -8.87 16.32 6.24
C LEU A 257 -7.73 15.36 5.86
N ILE A 258 -8.00 14.41 4.96
CA ILE A 258 -6.99 13.45 4.48
C ILE A 258 -5.86 14.20 3.76
N ALA A 259 -6.21 15.07 2.81
CA ALA A 259 -5.22 15.86 2.06
C ALA A 259 -4.39 16.75 2.99
N GLY A 260 -5.05 17.51 3.88
CA GLY A 260 -4.40 18.39 4.85
C GLY A 260 -3.47 17.64 5.80
N ALA A 261 -3.86 16.45 6.26
CA ALA A 261 -3.00 15.64 7.12
C ALA A 261 -1.76 15.12 6.38
N TYR A 262 -1.90 14.63 5.14
CA TYR A 262 -0.74 14.20 4.34
C TYR A 262 0.20 15.36 4.00
N ILE A 263 -0.33 16.54 3.69
CA ILE A 263 0.46 17.76 3.49
C ILE A 263 1.21 18.13 4.78
N LEU A 264 0.54 18.10 5.93
CA LEU A 264 1.14 18.38 7.23
C LEU A 264 2.25 17.38 7.55
N PHE A 265 2.00 16.08 7.34
CA PHE A 265 3.00 15.03 7.51
C PHE A 265 4.22 15.30 6.63
N ALA A 266 4.03 15.55 5.33
CA ALA A 266 5.11 15.86 4.40
C ALA A 266 5.89 17.13 4.80
N GLY A 267 5.20 18.20 5.21
CA GLY A 267 5.81 19.44 5.68
C GLY A 267 6.67 19.23 6.93
N ILE A 268 6.18 18.44 7.89
CA ILE A 268 6.94 18.06 9.09
C ILE A 268 8.15 17.21 8.71
N THR A 269 7.99 16.21 7.85
CA THR A 269 9.11 15.38 7.37
C THR A 269 10.20 16.24 6.72
N LEU A 270 9.83 17.15 5.81
CA LEU A 270 10.77 18.06 5.17
C LEU A 270 11.48 18.98 6.18
N ASN A 271 10.77 19.48 7.19
CA ASN A 271 11.36 20.28 8.27
C ASN A 271 12.36 19.46 9.10
N LEU A 272 12.02 18.22 9.47
CA LEU A 272 12.94 17.32 10.18
C LEU A 272 14.19 17.03 9.35
N GLN A 273 14.03 16.81 8.05
CA GLN A 273 15.15 16.59 7.12
C GLN A 273 16.06 17.82 7.00
N ARG A 274 15.52 19.04 7.03
CA ARG A 274 16.32 20.28 7.09
C ARG A 274 17.14 20.39 8.38
N GLN A 275 16.71 19.73 9.45
CA GLN A 275 17.40 19.69 10.75
C GLN A 275 18.35 18.49 10.88
N ARG A 276 18.61 17.74 9.79
CA ARG A 276 19.53 16.60 9.81
C ARG A 276 20.92 17.03 10.23
N ARG A 277 21.57 16.25 11.11
CA ARG A 277 22.94 16.54 11.58
C ARG A 277 24.05 16.05 10.64
N ARG A 278 23.69 15.47 9.49
CA ARG A 278 24.64 14.97 8.49
C ARG A 278 25.24 16.13 7.69
N ARG A 279 26.51 16.49 8.02
CA ARG A 279 27.27 17.60 7.42
C ARG A 279 27.96 17.29 6.08
N LEU A 280 28.10 16.01 5.70
CA LEU A 280 28.80 15.60 4.48
C LEU A 280 27.80 14.96 3.51
N ALA A 281 27.83 15.38 2.25
CA ALA A 281 27.20 14.64 1.16
C ALA A 281 27.99 13.33 0.97
N ASP A 282 27.33 12.17 1.14
CA ASP A 282 27.91 10.88 0.74
C ASP A 282 27.97 10.89 -0.79
N VAL A 283 29.10 11.32 -1.36
CA VAL A 283 29.39 11.24 -2.81
C VAL A 283 30.09 9.91 -3.15
N THR A 284 30.30 9.04 -2.16
CA THR A 284 30.90 7.72 -2.35
C THR A 284 29.82 6.65 -2.46
N LEU A 285 29.31 6.49 -3.68
CA LEU A 285 28.94 5.19 -4.22
C LEU A 285 30.16 4.60 -4.93
#